data_AF-A0A941N5H3-F1
#
_entry.id   AF-A0A941N5H3-F1
#
_cell.length_a   1.000
_cell.length_b   1.000
_cell.length_c   1.000
_cell.angle_alpha   90.00
_cell.angle_beta   90.00
_cell.angle_gamma   90.00
#
_symmetry.space_group_name_H-M   'P 1'
#
loop_
_entity.id
_entity.type
_entity.pdbx_description
1 polymer ?
#
loop_
_entity_poly.entity_id
_entity_poly.type
_entity_poly.pdbx_seq_one_letter_code
_entity_poly.pdbx_strand_id
1 'polypeptide(L)'
;MVNVDFAKHTSERMFRAVELVRERLLRATAALNLADIPYAVIGGNAVGTWVSTVDPGAIRNTVDVDLLINRGDLPRVIEALKNAGFVWRHVAGIEIFLDGPEGRASDGVHVLFANEKVRPTYSHPAASVEQFEQFAEYRVIGLEPLVRMKLTSFRDKDRTHVRDMIGVGLVDESWLTRLPADLAARLKELIDTPDG
;
A
#
# COMPACT_ATOMS: atom_id res chain seq x y z
N MET A 1 -19.99 -28.06 -18.40
CA MET A 1 -20.00 -28.70 -17.06
C MET A 1 -18.72 -28.26 -16.36
N VAL A 2 -18.79 -27.32 -15.40
CA VAL A 2 -17.60 -26.94 -14.63
C VAL A 2 -17.23 -28.15 -13.79
N ASN A 3 -16.00 -28.64 -13.93
CA ASN A 3 -15.50 -29.75 -13.15
C ASN A 3 -15.51 -29.31 -11.67
N VAL A 4 -16.41 -29.90 -10.88
CA VAL A 4 -16.71 -29.52 -9.49
C VAL A 4 -15.46 -29.60 -8.61
N ASP A 5 -14.51 -30.47 -8.97
CA ASP A 5 -13.23 -30.62 -8.30
C ASP A 5 -12.28 -29.44 -8.59
N PHE A 6 -12.30 -28.91 -9.82
CA PHE A 6 -11.54 -27.72 -10.20
C PHE A 6 -12.06 -26.47 -9.49
N ALA A 7 -13.38 -26.38 -9.28
CA ALA A 7 -14.02 -25.27 -8.60
C ALA A 7 -13.69 -25.25 -7.09
N LYS A 8 -13.71 -26.40 -6.40
CA LYS A 8 -13.39 -26.51 -4.96
C LYS A 8 -11.97 -26.02 -4.65
N HIS A 9 -10.98 -26.47 -5.41
CA HIS A 9 -9.58 -26.05 -5.22
C HIS A 9 -9.32 -24.59 -5.65
N THR A 10 -10.20 -23.97 -6.44
CA THR A 10 -9.96 -22.61 -6.95
C THR A 10 -10.37 -21.55 -5.92
N SER A 11 -11.51 -21.71 -5.26
CA SER A 11 -11.92 -20.78 -4.18
C SER A 11 -10.94 -20.83 -3.00
N GLU A 12 -10.48 -22.02 -2.60
CA GLU A 12 -9.46 -22.18 -1.55
C GLU A 12 -8.16 -21.45 -1.89
N ARG A 13 -7.69 -21.55 -3.14
CA ARG A 13 -6.51 -20.81 -3.61
C ARG A 13 -6.73 -19.29 -3.58
N MET A 14 -7.92 -18.83 -3.93
CA MET A 14 -8.27 -17.40 -3.86
C MET A 14 -8.25 -16.89 -2.41
N PHE A 15 -8.88 -17.61 -1.48
CA PHE A 15 -8.87 -17.24 -0.06
C PHE A 15 -7.46 -17.27 0.50
N ARG A 16 -6.69 -18.32 0.16
CA ARG A 16 -5.30 -18.44 0.62
C ARG A 16 -4.43 -17.28 0.13
N ALA A 17 -4.64 -16.78 -1.09
CA ALA A 17 -3.90 -15.63 -1.61
C ALA A 17 -4.13 -14.37 -0.76
N VAL A 18 -5.38 -14.12 -0.33
CA VAL A 18 -5.72 -12.99 0.56
C VAL A 18 -5.12 -13.19 1.96
N GLU A 19 -5.22 -14.41 2.50
CA GLU A 19 -4.63 -14.74 3.80
C GLU A 19 -3.12 -14.54 3.82
N LEU A 20 -2.40 -14.94 2.77
CA LEU A 20 -0.95 -14.78 2.67
C LEU A 20 -0.54 -13.30 2.72
N VAL A 21 -1.31 -12.41 2.09
CA VAL A 21 -1.05 -10.96 2.15
C VAL A 21 -1.26 -10.44 3.57
N ARG A 22 -2.32 -10.88 4.24
CA ARG A 22 -2.59 -10.53 5.64
C ARG A 22 -1.49 -11.05 6.59
N GLU A 23 -1.10 -12.31 6.45
CA GLU A 23 -0.01 -12.93 7.24
C GLU A 23 1.30 -12.15 7.06
N ARG A 24 1.62 -11.78 5.81
CA ARG A 24 2.80 -11.00 5.47
C ARG A 24 2.78 -9.61 6.09
N LEU A 25 1.67 -8.90 5.94
CA LEU A 25 1.45 -7.58 6.50
C LEU A 25 1.67 -7.59 8.01
N LEU A 26 0.92 -8.45 8.72
CA LEU A 26 0.97 -8.52 10.18
C LEU A 26 2.35 -8.92 10.70
N ARG A 27 3.01 -9.90 10.07
CA ARG A 27 4.35 -10.34 10.48
C ARG A 27 5.40 -9.24 10.25
N ALA A 28 5.34 -8.53 9.13
CA ALA A 28 6.25 -7.42 8.86
C ALA A 28 6.05 -6.27 9.85
N THR A 29 4.82 -5.84 10.06
CA THR A 29 4.51 -4.71 10.96
C THR A 29 4.78 -5.06 12.43
N ALA A 30 4.50 -6.29 12.86
CA ALA A 30 4.84 -6.75 14.20
C ALA A 30 6.36 -6.73 14.45
N ALA A 31 7.17 -7.14 13.47
CA ALA A 31 8.63 -7.10 13.57
C ALA A 31 9.15 -5.66 13.71
N LEU A 32 8.59 -4.73 12.97
CA LEU A 32 8.95 -3.31 13.05
C LEU A 32 8.49 -2.67 14.36
N ASN A 33 7.29 -3.01 14.85
CA ASN A 33 6.80 -2.59 16.17
C ASN A 33 7.73 -3.08 17.29
N LEU A 34 8.12 -4.37 17.26
CA LEU A 34 9.00 -4.97 18.26
C LEU A 34 10.39 -4.30 18.30
N ALA A 35 10.88 -3.86 17.14
CA ALA A 35 12.17 -3.19 17.01
C ALA A 35 12.10 -1.66 17.24
N ASP A 36 10.93 -1.12 17.59
CA ASP A 36 10.65 0.31 17.70
C ASP A 36 11.14 1.11 16.49
N ILE A 37 10.76 0.64 15.29
CA ILE A 37 11.10 1.29 14.02
C ILE A 37 9.88 2.05 13.52
N PRO A 38 9.98 3.36 13.24
CA PRO A 38 8.92 4.11 12.57
C PRO A 38 8.65 3.60 11.16
N TYR A 39 7.38 3.30 10.87
CA TYR A 39 6.89 2.97 9.54
C TYR A 39 5.42 3.40 9.38
N ALA A 40 4.94 3.37 8.14
CA ALA A 40 3.52 3.39 7.82
C ALA A 40 3.21 2.43 6.67
N VAL A 41 2.11 1.68 6.77
CA VAL A 41 1.54 0.91 5.66
C VAL A 41 0.98 1.88 4.63
N ILE A 42 1.33 1.66 3.37
CA ILE A 42 0.89 2.48 2.23
C ILE A 42 0.29 1.57 1.14
N GLY A 43 0.20 2.05 -0.10
CA GLY A 43 -0.07 1.17 -1.23
C GLY A 43 -1.53 0.73 -1.31
N GLY A 44 -1.76 -0.48 -1.84
CA GLY A 44 -3.11 -1.05 -1.95
C GLY A 44 -3.71 -1.44 -0.60
N ASN A 45 -2.90 -1.96 0.34
CA ASN A 45 -3.36 -2.32 1.68
C ASN A 45 -3.89 -1.11 2.43
N ALA A 46 -3.20 0.04 2.39
CA ALA A 46 -3.68 1.26 3.03
C ALA A 46 -5.02 1.75 2.45
N VAL A 47 -5.19 1.67 1.12
CA VAL A 47 -6.48 2.00 0.47
C VAL A 47 -7.58 1.07 0.94
N GLY A 48 -7.32 -0.25 0.96
CA GLY A 48 -8.26 -1.24 1.47
C GLY A 48 -8.64 -0.99 2.93
N THR A 49 -7.69 -0.63 3.79
CA THR A 49 -7.95 -0.27 5.18
C THR A 49 -8.87 0.95 5.27
N TRP A 50 -8.58 2.04 4.55
CA TRP A 50 -9.45 3.23 4.56
C TRP A 50 -10.84 2.96 4.00
N VAL A 51 -10.95 2.30 2.85
CA VAL A 51 -12.23 1.95 2.23
C VAL A 51 -13.08 1.08 3.17
N SER A 52 -12.45 0.14 3.90
CA SER A 52 -13.14 -0.73 4.86
C SER A 52 -13.81 0.02 6.03
N THR A 53 -13.40 1.25 6.31
CA THR A 53 -14.05 2.09 7.35
C THR A 53 -15.44 2.58 6.94
N VAL A 54 -15.74 2.57 5.64
CA VAL A 54 -17.03 3.01 5.08
C VAL A 54 -17.78 1.84 4.46
N ASP A 55 -17.15 1.10 3.55
CA ASP A 55 -17.75 -0.03 2.84
C ASP A 55 -16.74 -1.18 2.65
N PRO A 56 -16.78 -2.21 3.52
CA PRO A 56 -15.96 -3.41 3.35
C PRO A 56 -16.18 -4.15 2.04
N GLY A 57 -17.35 -4.01 1.41
CA GLY A 57 -17.68 -4.65 0.13
C GLY A 57 -16.98 -4.02 -1.09
N ALA A 58 -16.47 -2.79 -0.95
CA ALA A 58 -15.78 -2.07 -2.01
C ALA A 58 -14.26 -2.32 -2.04
N ILE A 59 -13.71 -3.12 -1.13
CA ILE A 59 -12.27 -3.38 -1.04
C ILE A 59 -11.77 -4.14 -2.27
N ARG A 60 -10.68 -3.66 -2.86
CA ARG A 60 -9.86 -4.41 -3.81
C ARG A 60 -8.68 -5.07 -3.10
N ASN A 61 -8.45 -6.35 -3.40
CA ASN A 61 -7.29 -7.05 -2.89
C ASN A 61 -6.02 -6.60 -3.62
N THR A 62 -4.92 -6.51 -2.87
CA THR A 62 -3.57 -6.37 -3.42
C THR A 62 -2.77 -7.63 -3.13
N VAL A 63 -1.65 -7.82 -3.84
CA VAL A 63 -0.79 -9.00 -3.73
C VAL A 63 0.50 -8.74 -2.96
N ASP A 64 0.94 -7.49 -2.93
CA ASP A 64 2.14 -7.00 -2.27
C ASP A 64 1.79 -6.23 -0.99
N VAL A 65 2.80 -5.99 -0.16
CA VAL A 65 2.71 -5.10 1.00
C VAL A 65 3.65 -3.93 0.76
N ASP A 66 3.14 -2.70 0.75
CA ASP A 66 3.98 -1.51 0.64
C ASP A 66 4.15 -0.86 2.02
N LEU A 67 5.40 -0.57 2.40
CA LEU A 67 5.75 0.14 3.63
C LEU A 67 6.52 1.42 3.31
N LEU A 68 6.26 2.45 4.10
CA LEU A 68 7.03 3.69 4.14
C LEU A 68 7.92 3.69 5.38
N ILE A 69 9.21 3.98 5.22
CA ILE A 69 10.19 4.07 6.32
C ILE A 69 11.07 5.31 6.18
N ASN A 70 11.78 5.70 7.24
CA ASN A 70 12.90 6.64 7.09
C ASN A 70 14.10 5.92 6.46
N ARG A 71 14.83 6.59 5.56
CA ARG A 71 16.03 6.00 4.92
C ARG A 71 17.10 5.59 5.94
N GLY A 72 17.28 6.38 7.00
CA GLY A 72 18.24 6.08 8.06
C GLY A 72 17.92 4.79 8.84
N ASP A 73 16.65 4.36 8.84
CA ASP A 73 16.22 3.13 9.53
C ASP A 73 16.38 1.88 8.66
N LEU A 74 16.75 1.99 7.39
CA LEU A 74 16.86 0.83 6.48
C LEU A 74 17.72 -0.31 7.06
N PRO A 75 18.91 -0.08 7.65
CA PRO A 75 19.69 -1.16 8.26
C PRO A 75 18.92 -1.90 9.37
N ARG A 76 18.21 -1.17 10.23
CA ARG A 76 17.38 -1.74 11.32
C ARG A 76 16.19 -2.51 10.76
N VAL A 77 15.54 -1.97 9.72
CA VAL A 77 14.44 -2.64 9.01
C VAL A 77 14.92 -3.95 8.40
N ILE A 78 16.10 -3.97 7.79
CA ILE A 78 16.70 -5.16 7.21
C ILE A 78 16.87 -6.25 8.27
N GLU A 79 17.44 -5.91 9.43
CA GLU A 79 17.61 -6.86 10.52
C GLU A 79 16.28 -7.36 11.10
N ALA A 80 15.34 -6.45 11.38
CA ALA A 80 14.04 -6.80 11.95
C ALA A 80 13.25 -7.73 11.04
N LEU A 81 13.18 -7.42 9.74
CA LEU A 81 12.44 -8.25 8.78
C LEU A 81 13.16 -9.58 8.49
N LYS A 82 14.50 -9.61 8.47
CA LYS A 82 15.24 -10.89 8.38
C LYS A 82 14.93 -11.82 9.55
N ASN A 83 14.89 -11.29 10.77
CA ASN A 83 14.53 -12.07 11.97
C ASN A 83 13.09 -12.58 11.92
N ALA A 84 12.21 -11.89 11.18
CA ALA A 84 10.84 -12.32 10.92
C ALA A 84 10.71 -13.29 9.72
N GLY A 85 11.83 -13.75 9.14
CA GLY A 85 11.86 -14.74 8.07
C GLY A 85 11.84 -14.16 6.65
N PHE A 86 11.94 -12.84 6.50
CA PHE A 86 12.01 -12.21 5.18
C PHE A 86 13.42 -12.22 4.59
N VAL A 87 13.51 -12.28 3.26
CA VAL A 87 14.79 -12.23 2.54
C VAL A 87 14.92 -10.89 1.83
N TRP A 88 15.84 -10.05 2.30
CA TRP A 88 16.12 -8.76 1.68
C TRP A 88 16.81 -8.92 0.31
N ARG A 89 16.33 -8.11 -0.65
CA ARG A 89 16.86 -7.94 -1.99
C ARG A 89 16.77 -6.47 -2.38
N HIS A 90 17.81 -6.00 -3.06
CA HIS A 90 17.79 -4.72 -3.76
C HIS A 90 17.73 -5.00 -5.27
N VAL A 91 16.66 -4.58 -5.93
CA VAL A 91 16.46 -4.83 -7.38
C VAL A 91 15.89 -3.58 -8.03
N ALA A 92 16.52 -3.15 -9.14
CA ALA A 92 16.07 -2.00 -9.92
C ALA A 92 15.85 -0.71 -9.10
N GLY A 93 16.67 -0.48 -8.07
CA GLY A 93 16.57 0.70 -7.20
C GLY A 93 15.48 0.62 -6.13
N ILE A 94 14.84 -0.54 -5.94
CA ILE A 94 13.77 -0.76 -4.97
C ILE A 94 14.26 -1.73 -3.90
N GLU A 95 13.98 -1.40 -2.64
CA GLU A 95 14.18 -2.28 -1.49
C GLU A 95 12.98 -3.23 -1.36
N ILE A 96 13.24 -4.53 -1.47
CA ILE A 96 12.20 -5.57 -1.45
C ILE A 96 12.58 -6.65 -0.43
N PHE A 97 11.58 -7.13 0.30
CA PHE A 97 11.70 -8.22 1.24
C PHE A 97 10.80 -9.37 0.79
N LEU A 98 11.43 -10.45 0.31
CA LEU A 98 10.74 -11.65 -0.12
C LEU A 98 10.20 -12.42 1.09
N ASP A 99 9.05 -13.04 0.92
CA ASP A 99 8.40 -13.87 1.93
C ASP A 99 9.07 -15.26 2.01
N GLY A 100 10.21 -15.32 2.69
CA GLY A 100 11.06 -16.50 2.75
C GLY A 100 11.96 -16.70 1.51
N PRO A 101 12.78 -17.77 1.49
CA PRO A 101 13.74 -18.04 0.42
C PRO A 101 13.11 -18.24 -0.97
N GLU A 102 11.90 -18.79 -1.00
CA GLU A 102 11.13 -19.07 -2.23
C GLU A 102 10.13 -17.94 -2.57
N GLY A 103 10.15 -16.84 -1.80
CA GLY A 103 9.26 -15.71 -2.00
C GLY A 103 9.52 -14.96 -3.31
N ARG A 104 8.49 -14.31 -3.87
CA ARG A 104 8.60 -13.60 -5.15
C ARG A 104 8.63 -12.10 -4.92
N ALA A 105 9.29 -11.37 -5.81
CA ALA A 105 9.30 -9.91 -5.73
C ALA A 105 7.89 -9.31 -5.91
N SER A 106 7.03 -9.96 -6.69
CA SER A 106 5.67 -9.48 -6.98
C SER A 106 4.69 -9.54 -5.80
N ASP A 107 4.96 -10.37 -4.79
CA ASP A 107 4.14 -10.48 -3.58
C ASP A 107 4.91 -10.09 -2.31
N GLY A 108 6.16 -9.64 -2.42
CA GLY A 108 6.98 -9.25 -1.29
C GLY A 108 6.49 -7.99 -0.55
N VAL A 109 7.25 -7.63 0.48
CA VAL A 109 7.13 -6.33 1.15
C VAL A 109 8.03 -5.33 0.42
N HIS A 110 7.45 -4.31 -0.19
CA HIS A 110 8.15 -3.24 -0.90
C HIS A 110 8.35 -2.06 0.04
N VAL A 111 9.53 -1.47 0.02
CA VAL A 111 9.87 -0.35 0.89
C VAL A 111 10.09 0.92 0.07
N LEU A 112 9.42 1.97 0.51
CA LEU A 112 9.55 3.34 0.02
C LEU A 112 10.10 4.22 1.14
N PHE A 113 10.79 5.30 0.76
CA PHE A 113 11.42 6.21 1.72
C PHE A 113 10.58 7.46 1.93
N ALA A 114 10.34 7.79 3.20
CA ALA A 114 9.62 8.97 3.62
C ALA A 114 10.36 10.26 3.25
N ASN A 115 9.60 11.30 2.93
CA ASN A 115 10.11 12.62 2.53
C ASN A 115 11.03 12.60 1.29
N GLU A 116 10.99 11.53 0.50
CA GLU A 116 11.79 11.36 -0.71
C GLU A 116 10.93 11.10 -1.94
N LYS A 117 11.39 11.55 -3.10
CA LYS A 117 10.73 11.25 -4.37
C LYS A 117 10.95 9.78 -4.73
N VAL A 118 9.86 9.04 -4.91
CA VAL A 118 9.90 7.63 -5.34
C VAL A 118 10.57 7.48 -6.71
N ARG A 119 10.33 8.45 -7.61
CA ARG A 119 11.04 8.58 -8.89
C ARG A 119 11.53 10.02 -9.06
N PRO A 120 12.70 10.26 -9.67
CA PRO A 120 13.19 11.62 -9.90
C PRO A 120 12.20 12.54 -10.63
N THR A 121 11.37 11.96 -11.51
CA THR A 121 10.37 12.67 -12.31
C THR A 121 9.09 13.02 -11.54
N TYR A 122 8.87 12.51 -10.33
CA TYR A 122 7.68 12.84 -9.55
C TYR A 122 7.73 14.29 -9.07
N SER A 123 6.58 14.97 -9.06
CA SER A 123 6.49 16.36 -8.61
C SER A 123 6.71 16.49 -7.10
N HIS A 124 6.15 15.56 -6.32
CA HIS A 124 6.15 15.58 -4.84
C HIS A 124 6.92 14.40 -4.24
N PRO A 125 7.53 14.57 -3.06
CA PRO A 125 8.06 13.46 -2.27
C PRO A 125 6.92 12.61 -1.69
N ALA A 126 7.26 11.38 -1.26
CA ALA A 126 6.39 10.60 -0.40
C ALA A 126 6.18 11.30 0.97
N ALA A 127 5.14 10.91 1.69
CA ALA A 127 4.79 11.49 2.97
C ALA A 127 5.86 11.26 4.07
N SER A 128 5.68 11.88 5.23
CA SER A 128 6.43 11.50 6.43
C SER A 128 5.84 10.23 7.04
N VAL A 129 6.66 9.39 7.65
CA VAL A 129 6.19 8.24 8.47
C VAL A 129 5.35 8.68 9.68
N GLU A 130 5.45 9.94 10.09
CA GLU A 130 4.69 10.50 11.21
C GLU A 130 3.23 10.82 10.86
N GLN A 131 2.90 10.92 9.57
CA GLN A 131 1.53 11.21 9.12
C GLN A 131 0.71 9.92 9.03
N PHE A 132 0.65 9.18 10.12
CA PHE A 132 -0.04 7.89 10.20
C PHE A 132 -1.28 7.96 11.09
N GLU A 133 -2.16 7.01 10.88
CA GLU A 133 -3.28 6.67 11.75
C GLU A 133 -3.06 5.25 12.28
N GLN A 134 -3.41 5.02 13.54
CA GLN A 134 -3.27 3.71 14.17
C GLN A 134 -4.50 2.85 13.84
N PHE A 135 -4.29 1.74 13.13
CA PHE A 135 -5.33 0.77 12.82
C PHE A 135 -5.00 -0.58 13.47
N ALA A 136 -5.72 -0.90 14.54
CA ALA A 136 -5.47 -2.11 15.35
C ALA A 136 -3.97 -2.23 15.71
N GLU A 137 -3.28 -3.20 15.11
CA GLU A 137 -1.92 -3.60 15.43
C GLU A 137 -0.84 -2.88 14.60
N TYR A 138 -1.20 -2.10 13.58
CA TYR A 138 -0.24 -1.46 12.68
C TYR A 138 -0.60 -0.02 12.30
N ARG A 139 0.43 0.71 11.88
CA ARG A 139 0.33 2.11 11.45
C ARG A 139 0.00 2.16 9.96
N VAL A 140 -1.01 2.92 9.57
CA VAL A 140 -1.40 3.15 8.17
C VAL A 140 -1.20 4.62 7.85
N ILE A 141 -0.69 4.96 6.68
CA ILE A 141 -0.55 6.38 6.31
C ILE A 141 -1.94 7.05 6.29
N GLY A 142 -2.01 8.29 6.77
CA GLY A 142 -3.23 9.08 6.81
C GLY A 142 -3.88 9.20 5.43
N LEU A 143 -5.20 9.40 5.39
CA LEU A 143 -5.96 9.42 4.14
C LEU A 143 -5.45 10.51 3.18
N GLU A 144 -5.22 11.73 3.67
CA GLU A 144 -4.71 12.82 2.82
C GLU A 144 -3.33 12.53 2.21
N PRO A 145 -2.30 12.16 2.98
CA PRO A 145 -1.02 11.76 2.41
C PRO A 145 -1.12 10.53 1.48
N LEU A 146 -2.01 9.57 1.77
CA LEU A 146 -2.27 8.44 0.86
C LEU A 146 -2.76 8.92 -0.51
N VAL A 147 -3.79 9.77 -0.54
CA VAL A 147 -4.36 10.33 -1.77
C VAL A 147 -3.30 11.12 -2.54
N ARG A 148 -2.49 11.95 -1.85
CA ARG A 148 -1.38 12.68 -2.48
C ARG A 148 -0.36 11.73 -3.13
N MET A 149 0.01 10.64 -2.45
CA MET A 149 0.94 9.64 -2.99
C MET A 149 0.37 8.92 -4.22
N LYS A 150 -0.93 8.57 -4.19
CA LYS A 150 -1.63 7.95 -5.33
C LYS A 150 -1.72 8.90 -6.51
N LEU A 151 -2.14 10.15 -6.29
CA LEU A 151 -2.21 11.18 -7.32
C LEU A 151 -0.83 11.55 -7.86
N THR A 152 0.24 11.51 -7.05
CA THR A 152 1.61 11.76 -7.52
C THR A 152 2.08 10.65 -8.46
N SER A 153 1.80 9.38 -8.12
CA SER A 153 2.20 8.23 -8.95
C SER A 153 1.34 8.08 -10.22
N PHE A 154 0.03 8.30 -10.10
CA PHE A 154 -0.96 8.35 -11.17
C PHE A 154 -0.92 7.21 -12.20
N ARG A 155 -0.44 6.03 -11.80
CA ARG A 155 -0.51 4.80 -12.59
C ARG A 155 -1.96 4.30 -12.62
N ASP A 156 -2.30 3.43 -13.55
CA ASP A 156 -3.65 2.88 -13.71
C ASP A 156 -4.22 2.36 -12.38
N LYS A 157 -3.44 1.55 -11.64
CA LYS A 157 -3.84 1.06 -10.31
C LYS A 157 -4.07 2.18 -9.28
N ASP A 158 -3.30 3.26 -9.34
CA ASP A 158 -3.46 4.38 -8.41
C ASP A 158 -4.68 5.23 -8.76
N ARG A 159 -4.99 5.41 -10.06
CA ARG A 159 -6.23 6.05 -10.51
C ARG A 159 -7.45 5.25 -10.04
N THR A 160 -7.43 3.92 -10.21
CA THR A 160 -8.48 3.05 -9.69
C THR A 160 -8.65 3.17 -8.18
N HIS A 161 -7.56 3.14 -7.40
CA HIS A 161 -7.66 3.32 -5.94
C HIS A 161 -8.30 4.65 -5.54
N VAL A 162 -7.97 5.75 -6.23
CA VAL A 162 -8.58 7.05 -5.95
C VAL A 162 -10.06 7.05 -6.34
N ARG A 163 -10.44 6.42 -7.45
CA ARG A 163 -11.85 6.23 -7.81
C ARG A 163 -12.61 5.38 -6.80
N ASP A 164 -12.00 4.33 -6.25
CA ASP A 164 -12.62 3.52 -5.20
C ASP A 164 -12.88 4.38 -3.95
N MET A 165 -11.91 5.23 -3.55
CA MET A 165 -12.10 6.19 -2.44
C MET A 165 -13.18 7.25 -2.74
N ILE A 166 -13.30 7.70 -3.99
CA ILE A 166 -14.39 8.60 -4.41
C ILE A 166 -15.74 7.89 -4.34
N GLY A 167 -15.83 6.66 -4.85
CA GLY A 167 -17.07 5.89 -4.91
C GLY A 167 -17.68 5.60 -3.54
N VAL A 168 -16.85 5.46 -2.50
CA VAL A 168 -17.31 5.31 -1.11
C VAL A 168 -17.41 6.64 -0.35
N GLY A 169 -17.11 7.78 -0.97
CA GLY A 169 -17.24 9.11 -0.36
C GLY A 169 -16.11 9.51 0.60
N LEU A 170 -14.95 8.83 0.56
CA LEU A 170 -13.77 9.25 1.32
C LEU A 170 -13.07 10.47 0.70
N VAL A 171 -13.20 10.65 -0.61
CA VAL A 171 -12.62 11.74 -1.40
C VAL A 171 -13.71 12.32 -2.30
N ASP A 172 -13.78 13.65 -2.39
CA ASP A 172 -14.77 14.35 -3.22
C ASP A 172 -14.20 15.66 -3.78
N GLU A 173 -15.04 16.48 -4.42
CA GLU A 173 -14.64 17.77 -5.01
C GLU A 173 -14.08 18.76 -3.98
N SER A 174 -14.44 18.64 -2.69
CA SER A 174 -13.94 19.56 -1.65
C SER A 174 -12.41 19.49 -1.50
N TRP A 175 -11.82 18.35 -1.87
CA TRP A 175 -10.39 18.10 -1.83
C TRP A 175 -9.59 18.89 -2.87
N LEU A 176 -10.21 19.39 -3.94
CA LEU A 176 -9.51 20.15 -4.98
C LEU A 176 -8.80 21.40 -4.41
N THR A 177 -9.34 21.98 -3.33
CA THR A 177 -8.76 23.15 -2.66
C THR A 177 -7.67 22.80 -1.64
N ARG A 178 -7.54 21.53 -1.26
CA ARG A 178 -6.58 21.01 -0.26
C ARG A 178 -5.28 20.53 -0.90
N LEU A 179 -5.30 20.31 -2.22
CA LEU A 179 -4.20 19.69 -2.96
C LEU A 179 -3.37 20.73 -3.73
N PRO A 180 -2.06 20.48 -3.92
CA PRO A 180 -1.26 21.19 -4.91
C PRO A 180 -1.93 21.16 -6.28
N ALA A 181 -1.79 22.23 -7.07
CA ALA A 181 -2.52 22.42 -8.31
C ALA A 181 -2.39 21.26 -9.31
N ASP A 182 -1.21 20.64 -9.41
CA ASP A 182 -0.98 19.48 -10.28
C ASP A 182 -1.73 18.23 -9.81
N LEU A 183 -1.84 18.01 -8.50
CA LEU A 183 -2.59 16.90 -7.93
C LEU A 183 -4.11 17.17 -7.94
N ALA A 184 -4.52 18.42 -7.73
CA ALA A 184 -5.92 18.82 -7.84
C ALA A 184 -6.45 18.60 -9.27
N ALA A 185 -5.66 18.96 -10.30
CA ALA A 185 -6.02 18.69 -11.70
C ALA A 185 -6.21 17.19 -11.97
N ARG A 186 -5.32 16.35 -11.45
CA ARG A 186 -5.42 14.88 -11.54
C ARG A 186 -6.64 14.33 -10.80
N LEU A 187 -6.96 14.86 -9.62
CA LEU A 187 -8.17 14.46 -8.89
C LEU A 187 -9.42 14.86 -9.67
N LYS A 188 -9.46 16.08 -10.21
CA LYS A 188 -10.57 16.56 -11.03
C LYS A 188 -10.80 15.67 -12.25
N GLU A 189 -9.74 15.26 -12.94
CA GLU A 189 -9.83 14.31 -14.05
C GLU A 189 -10.58 13.03 -13.64
N LEU A 190 -10.28 12.47 -12.47
CA LEU A 190 -10.91 11.24 -12.00
C LEU A 190 -12.37 11.43 -11.58
N ILE A 191 -12.70 12.60 -11.01
CA ILE A 191 -14.09 12.97 -10.67
C ILE A 191 -14.92 13.15 -11.96
N ASP A 192 -14.36 13.80 -12.96
CA ASP A 192 -15.02 14.06 -14.25
C ASP A 192 -15.12 12.78 -15.11
N THR A 193 -14.29 11.76 -14.84
CA THR A 193 -14.23 10.47 -15.55
C THR A 193 -14.34 9.28 -14.58
N PRO A 194 -15.50 9.09 -13.94
CA PRO A 194 -15.66 8.07 -12.90
C PRO A 194 -15.47 6.63 -13.42
N ASP A 195 -15.74 6.38 -14.70
CA ASP A 195 -15.70 5.04 -15.30
C ASP A 195 -14.39 4.68 -16.03
N GLY A 196 -13.44 5.62 -16.15
CA GLY A 196 -12.17 5.38 -16.84
C GLY A 196 -12.06 5.99 -18.22
#